data_AF-A0A7J6FE99-F1
#
_entry.id   AF-A0A7J6FE99-F1
#
_cell.length_a   1.000
_cell.length_b   1.000
_cell.length_c   1.000
_cell.angle_alpha   90.00
_cell.angle_beta   90.00
_cell.angle_gamma   90.00
#
_symmetry.space_group_name_H-M   'P 1'
#
loop_
_entity.id
_entity.type
_entity.pdbx_description
1 polymer ?
#
loop_
_entity_poly.entity_id
_entity_poly.type
_entity_poly.pdbx_seq_one_letter_code
_entity_poly.pdbx_strand_id
1 'polypeptide(L)'
;IDTILAWGGLAKLIIHSRKCSYNCEYVLLGVAILGSVAARKYSSVHDAMKALNAAGQVIHPSKDPKVEKYHKEKYRIFSELYEQQISHRSLMNQALS
;
A
#
# COMPACT_ATOMS: atom_id res chain seq x y z
N ILE A 1 -7.35 9.60 6.08
CA ILE A 1 -6.44 8.44 6.21
C ILE A 1 -5.04 9.02 6.14
N ASP A 2 -4.32 9.02 7.26
CA ASP A 2 -3.05 9.77 7.42
C ASP A 2 -1.83 8.85 7.49
N THR A 3 -2.05 7.54 7.44
CA THR A 3 -0.99 6.52 7.45
C THR A 3 -1.40 5.40 6.52
N ILE A 4 -0.50 5.05 5.61
CA ILE A 4 -0.68 3.92 4.68
C ILE A 4 0.25 2.81 5.13
N LEU A 5 -0.32 1.63 5.34
CA LEU A 5 0.44 0.41 5.62
C LEU A 5 0.62 -0.34 4.29
N ALA A 6 1.87 -0.41 3.81
CA ALA A 6 2.19 -1.00 2.52
C ALA A 6 3.01 -2.30 2.67
N TRP A 7 2.64 -3.31 1.89
CA TRP A 7 3.32 -4.61 1.86
C TRP A 7 3.49 -5.08 0.41
N GLY A 8 4.43 -5.98 0.16
CA GLY A 8 4.66 -6.58 -1.16
C GLY A 8 5.99 -6.18 -1.81
N GLY A 9 6.25 -6.73 -3.00
CA GLY A 9 7.55 -6.62 -3.67
C GLY A 9 7.99 -5.18 -3.96
N LEU A 10 7.05 -4.30 -4.32
CA LEU A 10 7.32 -2.89 -4.58
C LEU A 10 7.63 -2.09 -3.30
N ALA A 11 7.05 -2.47 -2.16
CA ALA A 11 7.41 -1.88 -0.88
C ALA A 11 8.87 -2.18 -0.50
N LYS A 12 9.42 -3.31 -0.97
CA LYS A 12 10.83 -3.69 -0.78
C LYS A 12 11.80 -2.90 -1.67
N LEU A 13 11.36 -2.41 -2.83
CA LEU A 13 12.19 -1.65 -3.77
C LEU A 13 12.49 -0.23 -3.28
N ILE A 14 11.52 0.39 -2.60
CA ILE A 14 11.67 1.73 -2.00
C ILE A 14 12.58 1.68 -0.76
N ILE A 15 12.73 0.49 -0.16
CA ILE A 15 13.42 0.27 1.11
C ILE A 15 14.67 -0.58 0.86
N HIS A 16 15.75 0.05 0.40
CA HIS A 16 17.07 -0.60 0.36
C HIS A 16 17.71 -0.63 1.76
N SER A 17 17.01 -1.18 2.76
CA SER A 17 17.60 -1.43 4.07
C SER A 17 17.08 -2.73 4.68
N ARG A 18 18.06 -3.57 5.06
CA ARG A 18 17.92 -4.94 5.55
C ARG A 18 17.17 -5.01 6.88
N LYS A 19 15.98 -5.63 6.92
CA LYS A 19 15.51 -6.42 8.09
C LYS A 19 14.23 -7.29 7.89
N CYS A 20 13.85 -7.67 6.67
CA CYS A 20 12.90 -8.79 6.48
C CYS A 20 13.72 -9.99 5.98
N SER A 21 14.02 -10.94 6.88
CA SER A 21 14.53 -12.26 6.49
C SER A 21 13.46 -12.91 5.61
N TYR A 22 13.80 -13.10 4.33
CA TYR A 22 13.21 -14.05 3.38
C TYR A 22 11.69 -14.28 3.55
N ASN A 23 10.89 -13.49 2.80
CA ASN A 23 9.44 -13.65 2.64
C ASN A 23 8.58 -13.14 3.81
N CYS A 24 8.45 -11.82 3.90
CA CYS A 24 7.38 -11.16 4.66
C CYS A 24 6.03 -11.40 3.93
N GLU A 25 5.50 -12.64 4.02
CA GLU A 25 4.18 -13.02 3.51
C GLU A 25 3.10 -12.56 4.48
N TYR A 26 2.63 -11.34 4.27
CA TYR A 26 1.57 -10.69 5.07
C TYR A 26 0.26 -11.49 5.05
N VAL A 27 -0.03 -12.22 3.96
CA VAL A 27 -1.18 -13.12 3.88
C VAL A 27 -1.03 -14.27 4.87
N LEU A 28 0.14 -14.92 4.91
CA LEU A 28 0.40 -16.04 5.80
C LEU A 28 0.43 -15.60 7.27
N LEU A 29 0.96 -14.41 7.55
CA LEU A 29 0.89 -13.79 8.88
C LEU A 29 -0.55 -13.54 9.32
N GLY A 30 -1.42 -13.07 8.42
CA GLY A 30 -2.86 -12.93 8.69
C GLY A 30 -3.52 -14.25 9.07
N VAL A 31 -3.20 -15.34 8.36
CA VAL A 31 -3.67 -16.69 8.68
C VAL A 31 -3.15 -17.13 10.06
N ALA A 32 -1.88 -16.89 10.37
CA ALA A 32 -1.30 -17.23 11.67
C ALA A 32 -1.97 -16.46 12.83
N ILE A 33 -2.29 -15.18 12.63
CA ILE A 33 -3.04 -14.37 13.59
C ILE A 33 -4.41 -14.99 13.86
N LEU A 34 -5.19 -15.30 12.80
CA LEU A 34 -6.51 -15.90 12.94
C LEU A 34 -6.43 -17.29 13.60
N GLY A 35 -5.47 -18.12 13.19
CA GLY A 35 -5.22 -19.43 13.79
C GLY A 35 -4.87 -19.34 15.28
N SER A 36 -4.09 -18.32 15.68
CA SER A 36 -3.71 -18.12 17.09
C SER A 36 -4.89 -17.72 17.98
N VAL A 37 -5.87 -16.98 17.44
CA VAL A 37 -7.11 -16.63 18.15
C VAL A 37 -8.04 -17.84 18.24
N ALA A 38 -8.18 -18.60 17.14
CA ALA A 38 -8.96 -19.85 17.14
C ALA A 38 -8.41 -20.88 18.13
N ALA A 39 -7.08 -20.97 18.25
CA ALA A 39 -6.39 -21.80 19.23
C ALA A 39 -6.45 -21.24 20.68
N ARG A 40 -7.16 -20.13 20.91
CA ARG A 40 -7.29 -19.43 22.20
C ARG A 40 -5.96 -18.98 22.81
N LYS A 41 -4.90 -18.83 21.99
CA LYS A 41 -3.61 -18.29 22.42
C LYS A 41 -3.69 -16.78 22.69
N TYR A 42 -4.58 -16.09 21.99
CA TYR A 42 -4.92 -14.70 22.22
C TYR A 42 -6.43 -14.53 22.34
N SER A 43 -6.86 -13.59 23.18
CA SER A 43 -8.26 -13.34 23.51
C SER A 43 -9.01 -12.60 22.40
N SER A 44 -8.29 -11.88 21.54
CA SER A 44 -8.86 -11.15 20.40
C SER A 44 -7.89 -11.08 19.22
N VAL A 45 -8.43 -10.83 18.03
CA VAL A 45 -7.62 -10.57 16.82
C VAL A 45 -6.72 -9.36 17.00
N HIS A 46 -7.19 -8.34 17.71
CA HIS A 46 -6.41 -7.14 17.98
C HIS A 46 -5.19 -7.43 18.87
N ASP A 47 -5.33 -8.26 19.90
CA ASP A 47 -4.22 -8.66 20.76
C ASP A 47 -3.19 -9.51 20.01
N ALA A 48 -3.69 -10.44 19.18
CA ALA A 48 -2.84 -11.24 18.31
C ALA A 48 -2.10 -10.36 17.28
N MET A 49 -2.77 -9.38 16.66
CA MET A 49 -2.15 -8.43 15.74
C MET A 49 -1.06 -7.60 16.42
N LYS A 50 -1.30 -7.10 17.63
CA LYS A 50 -0.28 -6.34 18.38
C LYS A 50 0.94 -7.17 18.74
N ALA A 51 0.75 -8.44 19.07
CA ALA A 51 1.83 -9.33 19.47
C ALA A 51 2.63 -9.89 18.28
N LEU A 52 1.98 -10.07 17.13
CA LEU A 52 2.56 -10.73 15.95
C LEU A 52 2.97 -9.75 14.85
N ASN A 53 2.47 -8.52 14.84
CA ASN A 53 2.88 -7.47 13.90
C ASN A 53 3.82 -6.46 14.55
N ALA A 54 4.85 -6.07 13.82
CA ALA A 54 5.70 -4.92 14.14
C ALA A 54 5.97 -4.11 12.87
N ALA A 55 5.96 -2.78 12.99
CA ALA A 55 6.34 -1.92 11.88
C ALA A 55 7.84 -2.09 11.61
N GLY A 56 8.19 -2.52 10.39
CA GLY A 56 9.60 -2.70 10.00
C GLY A 56 10.31 -1.36 9.77
N GLN A 57 9.65 -0.44 9.04
CA GLN A 57 10.13 0.92 8.79
C GLN A 57 8.94 1.87 8.67
N VAL A 58 9.13 3.10 9.15
CA VAL A 58 8.18 4.21 8.97
C VAL A 58 8.82 5.25 8.07
N ILE A 59 8.16 5.59 6.96
CA ILE A 59 8.58 6.65 6.05
C ILE A 59 7.59 7.81 6.21
N HIS A 60 8.11 9.00 6.51
CA HIS A 60 7.30 10.20 6.63
C HIS A 60 7.31 10.99 5.32
N PRO A 61 6.20 11.68 4.98
CA PRO A 61 6.20 12.65 3.88
C PRO A 61 7.29 13.71 4.05
N SER A 62 7.81 14.22 2.93
CA SER A 62 8.71 15.36 2.96
C SER A 62 8.03 16.57 3.61
N LYS A 63 8.77 17.32 4.42
CA LYS A 63 8.29 18.58 5.03
C LYS A 63 8.48 19.79 4.12
N ASP A 64 9.11 19.62 2.96
CA ASP A 64 9.32 20.70 2.00
C ASP A 64 8.01 21.05 1.24
N PRO A 65 7.48 22.28 1.38
CA PRO A 65 6.26 22.70 0.68
C PRO A 65 6.37 22.62 -0.85
N LYS A 66 7.58 22.74 -1.41
CA LYS A 66 7.80 22.61 -2.87
C LYS A 66 7.53 21.18 -3.34
N VAL A 67 7.93 20.19 -2.56
CA VAL A 67 7.69 18.77 -2.85
C VAL A 67 6.20 18.47 -2.80
N GLU A 68 5.49 19.00 -1.79
CA GLU A 68 4.04 18.86 -1.69
C GLU A 68 3.33 19.48 -2.91
N LYS A 69 3.67 20.72 -3.27
CA LYS A 69 3.10 21.40 -4.45
C LYS A 69 3.37 20.62 -5.73
N TYR A 70 4.58 20.11 -5.91
CA TYR A 70 4.94 19.29 -7.06
C TYR A 70 4.06 18.03 -7.16
N HIS A 71 3.86 17.31 -6.06
CA HIS A 71 3.01 16.11 -6.07
C HIS A 71 1.52 16.42 -6.26
N LYS A 72 1.04 17.57 -5.79
CA LYS A 72 -0.33 18.05 -6.07
C LYS A 72 -0.55 18.27 -7.58
N GLU A 73 0.36 18.97 -8.25
CA GLU A 73 0.26 19.16 -9.69
C GLU A 73 0.40 17.84 -10.46
N LYS A 74 1.32 16.95 -10.03
CA LYS A 74 1.45 15.61 -10.62
C LYS A 74 0.15 14.81 -10.52
N TYR A 75 -0.56 14.91 -9.39
CA TYR A 75 -1.83 14.23 -9.19
C TYR A 75 -2.94 14.81 -10.09
N ARG A 76 -2.99 16.13 -10.26
CA ARG A 76 -3.91 16.78 -11.20
C ARG A 76 -3.70 16.25 -12.62
N ILE A 77 -2.44 16.23 -13.09
CA ILE A 77 -2.09 15.70 -14.42
C ILE A 77 -2.47 14.23 -14.55
N PHE A 78 -2.18 13.40 -13.54
CA PHE A 78 -2.56 11.98 -13.55
C PHE A 78 -4.07 11.78 -13.72
N SER A 79 -4.88 12.64 -13.09
CA SER A 79 -6.34 12.59 -13.21
C SER A 79 -6.80 12.97 -14.62
N GLU A 80 -6.20 14.00 -15.21
CA GLU A 80 -6.48 14.41 -16.60
C GLU A 80 -6.13 13.31 -17.61
N LEU A 81 -5.03 12.59 -17.39
CA LEU A 81 -4.63 11.45 -18.23
C LEU A 81 -5.66 10.32 -18.21
N TYR A 82 -6.33 10.09 -17.08
CA TYR A 82 -7.40 9.10 -16.99
C TYR A 82 -8.62 9.52 -17.83
N GLU A 83 -9.05 10.78 -17.74
CA GLU A 83 -10.16 11.29 -18.56
C GLU A 83 -9.84 11.19 -20.05
N GLN A 84 -8.61 11.51 -20.44
CA GLN A 84 -8.14 11.31 -21.82
C GLN A 84 -8.19 9.84 -22.25
N GLN A 85 -7.75 8.91 -21.39
CA GLN A 85 -7.83 7.48 -21.68
C GLN A 85 -9.28 7.03 -21.95
N ILE A 86 -10.23 7.49 -21.14
CA ILE A 86 -11.65 7.16 -21.31
C ILE A 86 -12.20 7.76 -22.60
N SER A 87 -11.90 9.02 -22.88
CA SER A 87 -12.31 9.69 -24.13
C SER A 87 -11.78 8.96 -25.37
N HIS A 88 -10.49 8.64 -25.39
CA HIS A 88 -9.87 7.89 -26.48
C HIS A 88 -10.51 6.51 -26.67
N ARG A 89 -10.82 5.80 -25.58
CA ARG A 89 -11.52 4.51 -25.66
C ARG A 89 -12.90 4.68 -26.30
N SER A 90 -13.65 5.73 -25.95
CA SER A 90 -14.96 6.00 -26.56
C SER A 90 -14.85 6.27 -28.06
N LEU A 91 -13.87 7.08 -28.46
CA LEU A 91 -13.61 7.38 -29.88
C LEU A 91 -13.27 6.10 -30.66
N MET A 92 -12.43 5.24 -30.10
CA MET A 92 -12.08 3.95 -30.74
C MET A 92 -13.30 3.03 -30.86
N ASN A 93 -14.19 3.01 -29.88
CA ASN A 93 -15.42 2.24 -29.96
C ASN A 93 -16.38 2.78 -31.02
N GLN A 94 -16.49 4.10 -31.16
CA GLN A 94 -17.30 4.74 -32.21
C GLN A 94 -16.74 4.51 -33.62
N ALA A 95 -15.41 4.43 -33.77
CA ALA A 95 -14.79 4.15 -35.06
C ALA A 95 -14.99 2.69 -35.53
N LEU A 96 -15.33 1.77 -34.61
CA LEU A 96 -15.57 0.36 -34.89
C LEU A 96 -17.05 0.03 -35.16
N SER A 97 -17.97 0.97 -34.90
CA SER A 97 -19.41 0.86 -35.20
C SER A 97 -19.73 1.44 -36.57
#